data_AF-F4RX54-F1
#
_entry.id   AF-F4RX54-F1
#
_cell.length_a   1.000
_cell.length_b   1.000
_cell.length_c   1.000
_cell.angle_alpha   90.00
_cell.angle_beta   90.00
_cell.angle_gamma   90.00
#
_symmetry.space_group_name_H-M   'P 1'
#
loop_
_entity.id
_entity.type
_entity.pdbx_description
1 polymer ?
#
loop_
_entity_poly.entity_id
_entity_poly.type
_entity_poly.pdbx_seq_one_letter_code
_entity_poly.pdbx_strand_id
1 'polypeptide(L)'
;MHTRPFLPVTRPFTLDGYLHNINGVHAVQTVILNCSNPDCETMYRPSLYTQEGERYYYTQGMGRDTDYLQIHCHYYMTTRLAYMFRVLKMVGHVSHFNLVNWFNMVFVDKSPPPTFKASQLFSPSMLEEECCHGLILHSLIKHADRQGTRLMVSSSGTDNLRFEAAIESHLNMLLIEGTKYRDHFCSSCVRPLPDGADPETGENFWKTIRAVVTDGVTLGHWRCSASTEQLQEIARSAGEPMPEGPCTRQLDRINDRYCPLHFALLSN
;
A
#
# COMPACT_ATOMS: atom_id res chain seq x y z
N MET A 1 35.94 -2.89 -13.41
CA MET A 1 36.03 -2.02 -12.21
C MET A 1 35.93 -0.57 -12.67
N HIS A 2 34.72 -0.01 -12.67
CA HIS A 2 34.53 1.42 -12.90
C HIS A 2 34.30 2.08 -11.54
N THR A 3 35.37 2.68 -11.00
CA THR A 3 35.29 3.61 -9.88
C THR A 3 34.46 4.81 -10.32
N ARG A 4 33.20 4.86 -9.89
CA ARG A 4 32.35 6.04 -10.06
C ARG A 4 32.93 7.17 -9.19
N PRO A 5 33.05 8.40 -9.70
CA PRO A 5 33.48 9.53 -8.89
C PRO A 5 32.42 9.79 -7.83
N PHE A 6 32.78 9.65 -6.56
CA PHE A 6 31.97 10.16 -5.47
C PHE A 6 31.87 11.68 -5.66
N LEU A 7 30.65 12.19 -5.86
CA LEU A 7 30.41 13.63 -5.91
C LEU A 7 30.89 14.25 -4.58
N PRO A 8 31.57 15.40 -4.61
CA PRO A 8 31.97 16.06 -3.37
C PRO A 8 30.71 16.46 -2.59
N VAL A 9 30.71 16.14 -1.30
CA VAL A 9 29.60 16.37 -0.37
C VAL A 9 30.07 17.36 0.68
N THR A 10 29.31 18.41 0.99
CA THR A 10 29.65 19.38 2.04
C THR A 10 28.48 19.72 2.96
N ARG A 11 28.85 19.98 4.24
CA ARG A 11 28.02 20.25 5.44
C ARG A 11 26.97 19.18 5.76
N PRO A 12 27.37 18.13 6.49
CA PRO A 12 26.40 17.20 7.07
C PRO A 12 25.50 17.95 8.05
N PHE A 13 24.20 17.71 7.95
CA PHE A 13 23.26 18.06 9.01
C PHE A 13 22.73 16.80 9.66
N THR A 14 22.65 16.82 10.98
CA THR A 14 22.13 15.70 11.77
C THR A 14 20.65 15.93 12.07
N LEU A 15 19.87 14.88 11.90
CA LEU A 15 18.44 14.87 12.19
C LEU A 15 18.14 13.75 13.18
N ASP A 16 17.58 14.12 14.32
CA ASP A 16 17.13 13.17 15.33
C ASP A 16 15.78 12.54 14.91
N GLY A 17 15.54 11.28 15.27
CA GLY A 17 14.32 10.58 14.89
C GLY A 17 14.13 9.24 15.59
N TYR A 18 13.13 8.48 15.15
CA TYR A 18 12.76 7.19 15.72
C TYR A 18 12.67 6.10 14.66
N LEU A 19 13.30 4.96 14.95
CA LEU A 19 13.19 3.73 14.17
C LEU A 19 12.23 2.76 14.86
N HIS A 20 11.12 2.48 14.18
CA HIS A 20 10.14 1.51 14.61
C HIS A 20 10.53 0.10 14.15
N ASN A 21 10.67 -0.81 15.12
CA ASN A 21 11.08 -2.18 14.91
C ASN A 21 10.17 -3.15 15.70
N ILE A 22 10.22 -4.43 15.36
CA ILE A 22 9.44 -5.50 16.03
C ILE A 22 9.79 -5.67 17.51
N ASN A 23 10.93 -5.14 17.96
CA ASN A 23 11.39 -5.16 19.34
C ASN A 23 11.23 -3.81 20.05
N GLY A 24 10.55 -2.84 19.42
CA GLY A 24 10.26 -1.54 19.98
C GLY A 24 10.81 -0.38 19.17
N VAL A 25 10.88 0.77 19.82
CA VAL A 25 11.26 2.05 19.19
C VAL A 25 12.66 2.43 19.62
N HIS A 26 13.50 2.76 18.64
CA HIS A 26 14.90 3.12 18.86
C HIS A 26 15.12 4.57 18.47
N ALA A 27 15.75 5.35 19.35
CA ALA A 27 16.22 6.68 18.99
C ALA A 27 17.35 6.57 17.96
N VAL A 28 17.26 7.32 16.88
CA VAL A 28 18.25 7.34 15.80
C VAL A 28 18.67 8.76 15.47
N GLN A 29 19.89 8.91 14.97
CA GLN A 29 20.36 10.14 14.38
C GLN A 29 20.78 9.89 12.95
N THR A 30 20.30 10.73 12.05
CA THR A 30 20.51 10.61 10.61
C THR A 30 21.37 11.74 10.11
N VAL A 31 22.41 11.39 9.36
CA VAL A 31 23.22 12.37 8.63
C VAL A 31 22.60 12.58 7.27
N ILE A 32 22.28 13.83 6.95
CA ILE A 32 21.78 14.23 5.64
C ILE A 32 22.85 15.09 4.98
N LEU A 33 23.05 14.84 3.70
CA LEU A 33 24.17 15.33 2.92
C LEU A 33 23.65 16.18 1.76
N ASN A 34 24.33 17.27 1.45
CA ASN A 34 24.02 18.10 0.30
C ASN A 34 25.14 17.99 -0.75
N CYS A 35 24.77 18.10 -2.02
CA CYS A 35 25.75 18.23 -3.10
C CYS A 35 26.64 19.47 -2.84
N SER A 36 27.95 19.35 -3.06
CA SER A 36 28.85 20.49 -2.86
C SER A 36 28.79 21.51 -4.00
N ASN A 37 28.13 21.19 -5.12
CA ASN A 37 27.94 22.14 -6.20
C ASN A 37 26.86 23.16 -5.78
N PRO A 38 27.17 24.47 -5.70
CA PRO A 38 26.21 25.50 -5.30
C PRO A 38 24.95 25.56 -6.18
N ASP A 39 25.07 25.17 -7.45
CA ASP A 39 23.95 25.14 -8.41
C ASP A 39 23.14 23.83 -8.32
N CYS A 40 23.52 22.92 -7.42
CA CYS A 40 22.88 21.62 -7.26
C CYS A 40 22.15 21.52 -5.92
N GLU A 41 20.83 21.51 -5.97
CA GLU A 41 19.95 21.39 -4.79
C GLU A 41 19.75 19.95 -4.32
N THR A 42 20.62 19.01 -4.75
CA THR A 42 20.44 17.60 -4.41
C THR A 42 20.73 17.36 -2.93
N MET A 43 19.75 16.79 -2.22
CA MET A 43 19.85 16.39 -0.83
C MET A 43 19.78 14.86 -0.71
N TYR A 44 20.81 14.24 -0.14
CA TYR A 44 20.90 12.80 0.06
C TYR A 44 20.54 12.43 1.50
N ARG A 45 19.53 11.58 1.64
CA ARG A 45 19.07 10.98 2.90
C ARG A 45 19.38 9.47 2.88
N PRO A 46 19.17 8.71 3.97
CA PRO A 46 19.50 7.28 3.99
C PRO A 46 18.76 6.42 2.95
N SER A 47 17.46 6.65 2.73
CA SER A 47 16.66 5.80 1.82
C SER A 47 16.39 6.43 0.46
N LEU A 48 16.63 7.73 0.31
CA LEU A 48 16.32 8.49 -0.90
C LEU A 48 17.23 9.70 -1.05
N TYR A 49 17.24 10.28 -2.24
CA TYR A 49 17.70 11.64 -2.45
C TYR A 49 16.59 12.47 -3.11
N THR A 50 16.63 13.78 -2.88
CA THR A 50 15.73 14.73 -3.52
C THR A 50 16.50 15.52 -4.56
N GLN A 51 15.97 15.67 -5.76
CA GLN A 51 16.52 16.49 -6.84
C GLN A 51 15.36 17.05 -7.68
N GLU A 52 15.42 18.32 -8.08
CA GLU A 52 14.45 18.94 -9.01
C GLU A 52 12.97 18.75 -8.61
N GLY A 53 12.69 18.80 -7.31
CA GLY A 53 11.32 18.64 -6.82
C GLY A 53 10.83 17.19 -6.78
N GLU A 54 11.69 16.19 -7.04
CA GLU A 54 11.37 14.76 -7.01
C GLU A 54 12.18 14.01 -5.95
N ARG A 55 11.60 12.95 -5.38
CA ARG A 55 12.27 12.00 -4.49
C ARG A 55 12.58 10.72 -5.24
N TYR A 56 13.85 10.35 -5.19
CA TYR A 56 14.37 9.15 -5.81
C TYR A 56 14.83 8.18 -4.72
N TYR A 57 14.10 7.09 -4.56
CA TYR A 57 14.51 6.04 -3.63
C TYR A 57 15.66 5.24 -4.23
N TYR A 58 16.69 4.94 -3.44
CA TYR A 58 17.84 4.21 -3.96
C TYR A 58 17.45 2.80 -4.40
N THR A 59 18.10 2.27 -5.43
CA THR A 59 18.01 0.85 -5.77
C THR A 59 19.04 0.06 -4.95
N GLN A 60 18.90 -1.27 -4.89
CA GLN A 60 19.91 -2.12 -4.26
C GLN A 60 21.30 -1.92 -4.90
N GLY A 61 21.36 -1.77 -6.23
CA GLY A 61 22.60 -1.47 -6.95
C GLY A 61 23.23 -0.10 -6.63
N MET A 62 22.48 0.80 -6.00
CA MET A 62 22.97 2.08 -5.47
C MET A 62 23.36 2.01 -3.98
N GLY A 63 23.29 0.83 -3.36
CA GLY A 63 23.62 0.62 -1.95
C GLY A 63 22.49 0.96 -0.99
N ARG A 64 21.22 0.89 -1.44
CA ARG A 64 20.06 1.05 -0.53
C ARG A 64 20.13 0.02 0.61
N ASP A 65 19.95 0.48 1.84
CA ASP A 65 19.73 -0.40 2.99
C ASP A 65 18.42 -1.21 2.83
N THR A 66 18.46 -2.50 3.14
CA THR A 66 17.32 -3.42 2.99
C THR A 66 16.57 -3.68 4.29
N ASP A 67 17.09 -3.22 5.42
CA ASP A 67 16.59 -3.51 6.75
C ASP A 67 15.71 -2.37 7.28
N TYR A 68 15.92 -1.14 6.83
CA TYR A 68 15.08 -0.01 7.21
C TYR A 68 14.77 0.96 6.07
N LEU A 69 13.64 1.65 6.22
CA LEU A 69 13.17 2.68 5.31
C LEU A 69 12.89 3.97 6.08
N GLN A 70 13.36 5.09 5.56
CA GLN A 70 12.90 6.41 5.97
C GLN A 70 11.50 6.65 5.41
N ILE A 71 10.52 6.75 6.30
CA ILE A 71 9.12 6.95 5.93
C ILE A 71 8.87 8.46 5.82
N HIS A 72 9.14 9.18 6.91
CA HIS A 72 8.99 10.63 7.03
C HIS A 72 10.32 11.25 7.45
N CYS A 73 10.34 12.56 7.71
CA CYS A 73 11.55 13.27 8.12
C CYS A 73 12.22 12.62 9.35
N HIS A 74 11.45 12.41 10.42
CA HIS A 74 11.93 11.90 11.72
C HIS A 74 11.65 10.41 11.94
N TYR A 75 11.00 9.72 11.00
CA TYR A 75 10.44 8.40 11.25
C TYR A 75 10.94 7.35 10.26
N TYR A 76 11.41 6.25 10.83
CA TYR A 76 11.95 5.11 10.12
C TYR A 76 11.18 3.87 10.52
N MET A 77 11.11 2.91 9.61
CA MET A 77 10.47 1.62 9.86
C MET A 77 11.36 0.51 9.33
N THR A 78 11.57 -0.52 10.13
CA THR A 78 12.26 -1.72 9.65
C THR A 78 11.40 -2.48 8.65
N THR A 79 12.03 -3.08 7.63
CA THR A 79 11.33 -3.94 6.67
C THR A 79 10.69 -5.16 7.33
N ARG A 80 11.27 -5.63 8.43
CA ARG A 80 10.70 -6.68 9.29
C ARG A 80 9.38 -6.25 9.94
N LEU A 81 9.31 -5.04 10.50
CA LEU A 81 8.07 -4.52 11.07
C LEU A 81 7.00 -4.30 9.99
N ALA A 82 7.38 -3.70 8.85
CA ALA A 82 6.50 -3.53 7.71
C ALA A 82 5.93 -4.87 7.22
N TYR A 83 6.76 -5.92 7.17
CA TYR A 83 6.33 -7.27 6.83
C TYR A 83 5.35 -7.85 7.86
N MET A 84 5.64 -7.72 9.15
CA MET A 84 4.75 -8.19 10.22
C MET A 84 3.38 -7.50 10.15
N PHE A 85 3.35 -6.18 10.04
CA PHE A 85 2.11 -5.41 9.89
C PHE A 85 1.33 -5.80 8.64
N ARG A 86 2.01 -6.05 7.52
CA ARG A 86 1.36 -6.57 6.31
C ARG A 86 0.72 -7.93 6.54
N VAL A 87 1.40 -8.87 7.21
CA VAL A 87 0.83 -10.19 7.52
C VAL A 87 -0.39 -10.05 8.43
N LEU A 88 -0.31 -9.21 9.48
CA LEU A 88 -1.44 -8.96 10.37
C LEU A 88 -2.64 -8.33 9.64
N LYS A 89 -2.39 -7.41 8.71
CA LYS A 89 -3.44 -6.82 7.86
C LYS A 89 -4.08 -7.86 6.93
N MET A 90 -3.28 -8.73 6.32
CA MET A 90 -3.76 -9.71 5.33
C MET A 90 -4.45 -10.93 5.97
N VAL A 91 -3.98 -11.40 7.13
CA VAL A 91 -4.49 -12.62 7.78
C VAL A 91 -5.47 -12.29 8.90
N GLY A 92 -5.16 -11.27 9.70
CA GLY A 92 -5.97 -10.86 10.84
C GLY A 92 -6.98 -9.76 10.53
N HIS A 93 -7.01 -9.25 9.29
CA HIS A 93 -7.86 -8.12 8.88
C HIS A 93 -7.73 -6.89 9.79
N VAL A 94 -6.52 -6.68 10.34
CA VAL A 94 -6.27 -5.59 11.29
C VAL A 94 -6.08 -4.27 10.55
N SER A 95 -6.82 -3.23 10.95
CA SER A 95 -6.69 -1.86 10.42
C SER A 95 -5.36 -1.22 10.83
N HIS A 96 -4.93 -0.17 10.12
CA HIS A 96 -3.72 0.58 10.50
C HIS A 96 -3.88 1.20 11.90
N PHE A 97 -5.04 1.80 12.19
CA PHE A 97 -5.41 2.29 13.53
C PHE A 97 -5.16 1.25 14.63
N ASN A 98 -5.64 0.01 14.45
CA ASN A 98 -5.46 -1.04 15.46
C ASN A 98 -4.00 -1.50 15.56
N LEU A 99 -3.27 -1.54 14.43
CA LEU A 99 -1.83 -1.88 14.43
C LEU A 99 -1.01 -0.85 15.22
N VAL A 100 -1.23 0.45 14.98
CA VAL A 100 -0.46 1.50 15.66
C VAL A 100 -0.80 1.59 17.14
N ASN A 101 -2.07 1.45 17.52
CA ASN A 101 -2.46 1.45 18.93
C ASN A 101 -1.89 0.25 19.68
N TRP A 102 -1.93 -0.94 19.07
CA TRP A 102 -1.28 -2.12 19.65
C TRP A 102 0.23 -1.91 19.82
N PHE A 103 0.88 -1.39 18.78
CA PHE A 103 2.32 -1.13 18.79
C PHE A 103 2.71 -0.11 19.87
N ASN A 104 2.03 1.03 19.92
CA ASN A 104 2.30 2.10 20.88
C ASN A 104 2.04 1.64 22.32
N MET A 105 0.94 0.92 22.56
CA MET A 105 0.63 0.35 23.88
C MET A 105 1.74 -0.58 24.39
N VAL A 106 2.36 -1.37 23.50
CA VAL A 106 3.40 -2.33 23.89
C VAL A 106 4.77 -1.65 24.03
N PHE A 107 5.14 -0.79 23.08
CA PHE A 107 6.51 -0.33 22.91
C PHE A 107 6.76 1.15 23.20
N VAL A 108 5.70 1.91 23.51
CA VAL A 108 5.80 3.33 23.85
C VAL A 108 5.21 3.59 25.22
N ASP A 109 3.97 3.17 25.47
CA ASP A 109 3.29 3.47 26.74
C ASP A 109 3.89 2.69 27.90
N LYS A 110 4.16 1.39 27.68
CA LYS A 110 4.74 0.49 28.70
C LYS A 110 6.25 0.62 28.83
N SER A 111 6.93 1.11 27.80
CA SER A 111 8.39 1.26 27.77
C SER A 111 8.77 2.52 26.99
N PRO A 112 8.63 3.72 27.61
CA PRO A 112 8.82 4.99 26.93
C PRO A 112 10.23 5.13 26.36
N PRO A 113 10.38 5.32 25.03
CA PRO A 113 11.67 5.58 24.42
C PRO A 113 12.22 6.96 24.84
N PRO A 114 13.54 7.16 24.81
CA PRO A 114 14.12 8.45 25.16
C PRO A 114 13.67 9.55 24.19
N THR A 115 13.50 10.76 24.72
CA THR A 115 13.30 11.99 23.94
C THR A 115 14.62 12.72 23.76
N PHE A 116 14.76 13.45 22.64
CA PHE A 116 15.97 14.19 22.32
C PHE A 116 16.00 15.54 23.05
N LYS A 117 14.86 16.23 23.08
CA LYS A 117 14.70 17.56 23.71
C LYS A 117 13.30 17.68 24.30
N ALA A 118 13.16 18.41 25.40
CA ALA A 118 11.87 18.65 26.05
C ALA A 118 10.86 19.37 25.11
N SER A 119 11.34 20.18 24.17
CA SER A 119 10.52 20.95 23.23
C SER A 119 10.46 20.32 21.82
N GLN A 120 10.77 19.03 21.67
CA GLN A 120 10.70 18.39 20.36
C GLN A 120 9.25 18.32 19.86
N LEU A 121 9.04 18.51 18.56
CA LEU A 121 7.71 18.54 17.92
C LEU A 121 7.29 17.18 17.35
N PHE A 122 8.09 16.13 17.58
CA PHE A 122 7.85 14.77 17.12
C PHE A 122 7.95 13.82 18.32
N SER A 123 7.28 12.67 18.24
CA SER A 123 7.15 11.75 19.37
C SER A 123 7.62 10.35 18.99
N PRO A 124 7.95 9.48 19.96
CA PRO A 124 8.24 8.07 19.66
C PRO A 124 7.00 7.26 19.27
N SER A 125 5.79 7.79 19.43
CA SER A 125 4.55 7.12 19.06
C SER A 125 4.39 7.08 17.55
N MET A 126 4.07 5.89 17.03
CA MET A 126 3.74 5.72 15.62
C MET A 126 2.34 6.26 15.33
N LEU A 127 2.22 7.11 14.32
CA LEU A 127 0.94 7.57 13.79
C LEU A 127 0.38 6.60 12.74
N GLU A 128 -0.94 6.63 12.55
CA GLU A 128 -1.60 5.81 11.53
C GLU A 128 -1.05 6.09 10.13
N GLU A 129 -0.80 7.36 9.82
CA GLU A 129 -0.24 7.83 8.57
C GLU A 129 1.17 7.28 8.36
N GLU A 130 2.02 7.25 9.38
CA GLU A 130 3.37 6.69 9.29
C GLU A 130 3.33 5.19 9.01
N CYS A 131 2.40 4.47 9.64
CA CYS A 131 2.16 3.06 9.37
C CYS A 131 1.71 2.86 7.91
N CYS A 132 0.70 3.59 7.48
CA CYS A 132 0.16 3.52 6.12
C CYS A 132 1.24 3.80 5.07
N HIS A 133 1.95 4.94 5.20
CA HIS A 133 3.02 5.32 4.29
C HIS A 133 4.18 4.33 4.30
N GLY A 134 4.55 3.77 5.45
CA GLY A 134 5.57 2.74 5.55
C GLY A 134 5.23 1.49 4.77
N LEU A 135 3.98 1.02 4.86
CA LEU A 135 3.52 -0.16 4.13
C LEU A 135 3.38 0.09 2.63
N ILE A 136 2.90 1.27 2.23
CA ILE A 136 2.84 1.70 0.83
C ILE A 136 4.24 1.75 0.25
N LEU A 137 5.16 2.47 0.89
CA LEU A 137 6.52 2.66 0.42
C LEU A 137 7.27 1.32 0.29
N HIS A 138 7.17 0.45 1.30
CA HIS A 138 7.75 -0.89 1.25
C HIS A 138 7.20 -1.71 0.07
N SER A 139 5.92 -1.58 -0.26
CA SER A 139 5.30 -2.27 -1.40
C SER A 139 5.76 -1.71 -2.75
N LEU A 140 5.79 -0.38 -2.90
CA LEU A 140 6.23 0.29 -4.12
C LEU A 140 7.70 0.04 -4.42
N ILE A 141 8.57 0.12 -3.41
CA ILE A 141 10.00 -0.20 -3.55
C ILE A 141 10.19 -1.64 -4.00
N LYS A 142 9.50 -2.60 -3.37
CA LYS A 142 9.59 -4.02 -3.73
C LYS A 142 9.09 -4.28 -5.15
N HIS A 143 8.10 -3.53 -5.62
CA HIS A 143 7.64 -3.60 -6.99
C HIS A 143 8.69 -3.06 -7.97
N ALA A 144 9.24 -1.87 -7.70
CA ALA A 144 10.28 -1.27 -8.52
C ALA A 144 11.52 -2.19 -8.63
N ASP A 145 11.96 -2.79 -7.51
CA ASP A 145 13.07 -3.75 -7.49
C ASP A 145 12.80 -4.95 -8.42
N ARG A 146 11.58 -5.50 -8.41
CA ARG A 146 11.21 -6.65 -9.25
C ARG A 146 11.22 -6.31 -10.74
N GLN A 147 10.90 -5.08 -11.08
CA GLN A 147 10.91 -4.57 -12.44
C GLN A 147 12.30 -4.07 -12.87
N GLY A 148 13.30 -4.10 -11.97
CA GLY A 148 14.61 -3.51 -12.23
C GLY A 148 14.58 -1.99 -12.41
N THR A 149 13.52 -1.34 -11.93
CA THR A 149 13.32 0.12 -12.02
C THR A 149 13.57 0.80 -10.67
N ARG A 150 13.47 2.13 -10.66
CA ARG A 150 13.62 2.95 -9.46
C ARG A 150 12.29 3.63 -9.13
N LEU A 151 11.93 3.63 -7.84
CA LEU A 151 10.77 4.39 -7.38
C LEU A 151 11.09 5.90 -7.38
N MET A 152 10.25 6.65 -8.08
CA MET A 152 10.27 8.11 -8.17
C MET A 152 8.89 8.64 -7.76
N VAL A 153 8.86 9.63 -6.88
CA VAL A 153 7.62 10.30 -6.43
C VAL A 153 7.89 11.78 -6.21
N SER A 154 6.87 12.63 -6.33
CA SER A 154 7.04 14.06 -6.09
C SER A 154 7.56 14.32 -4.67
N SER A 155 8.47 15.29 -4.56
CA SER A 155 8.91 15.78 -3.25
C SER A 155 7.90 16.72 -2.60
N SER A 156 7.00 17.27 -3.41
CA SER A 156 5.90 18.17 -3.03
C SER A 156 4.62 17.40 -2.69
N GLY A 157 3.64 18.10 -2.11
CA GLY A 157 2.35 17.52 -1.71
C GLY A 157 2.35 16.85 -0.33
N THR A 158 1.14 16.62 0.19
CA THR A 158 0.93 15.84 1.41
C THR A 158 1.35 14.38 1.17
N ASP A 159 1.81 13.72 2.22
CA ASP A 159 2.34 12.36 2.13
C ASP A 159 1.33 11.36 1.53
N ASN A 160 0.03 11.59 1.73
CA ASN A 160 -1.05 10.78 1.16
C ASN A 160 -1.09 10.87 -0.38
N LEU A 161 -1.04 12.08 -0.95
CA LEU A 161 -1.10 12.31 -2.40
C LEU A 161 0.20 11.91 -3.11
N ARG A 162 1.33 11.96 -2.38
CA ARG A 162 2.66 11.70 -2.91
C ARG A 162 2.77 10.36 -3.63
N PHE A 163 2.09 9.34 -3.12
CA PHE A 163 2.21 7.98 -3.62
C PHE A 163 1.13 7.60 -4.64
N GLU A 164 0.11 8.44 -4.86
CA GLU A 164 -1.06 8.08 -5.69
C GLU A 164 -0.67 7.70 -7.11
N ALA A 165 0.12 8.52 -7.81
CA ALA A 165 0.55 8.22 -9.17
C ALA A 165 1.38 6.92 -9.27
N ALA A 166 2.22 6.64 -8.26
CA ALA A 166 3.00 5.41 -8.21
C ALA A 166 2.13 4.18 -7.89
N ILE A 167 1.13 4.34 -7.02
CA ILE A 167 0.14 3.30 -6.73
C ILE A 167 -0.70 3.02 -7.97
N GLU A 168 -1.21 4.04 -8.64
CA GLU A 168 -2.01 3.91 -9.86
C GLU A 168 -1.20 3.22 -10.97
N SER A 169 0.04 3.62 -11.20
CA SER A 169 0.95 2.94 -12.13
C SER A 169 1.14 1.46 -11.77
N HIS A 170 1.34 1.15 -10.48
CA HIS A 170 1.46 -0.22 -10.01
C HIS A 170 0.18 -1.04 -10.26
N LEU A 171 -0.99 -0.49 -9.94
CA LEU A 171 -2.27 -1.14 -10.14
C LEU A 171 -2.56 -1.36 -11.63
N ASN A 172 -2.27 -0.38 -12.48
CA ASN A 172 -2.42 -0.52 -13.93
C ASN A 172 -1.52 -1.63 -14.50
N MET A 173 -0.27 -1.74 -14.03
CA MET A 173 0.60 -2.85 -14.41
C MET A 173 0.07 -4.20 -13.94
N LEU A 174 -0.45 -4.29 -12.71
CA LEU A 174 -1.09 -5.51 -12.21
C LEU A 174 -2.33 -5.90 -13.03
N LEU A 175 -3.09 -4.93 -13.54
CA LEU A 175 -4.23 -5.18 -14.43
C LEU A 175 -3.78 -5.73 -15.79
N ILE A 176 -2.68 -5.21 -16.34
CA ILE A 176 -2.13 -5.62 -17.65
C ILE A 176 -1.44 -6.98 -17.56
N GLU A 177 -0.48 -7.13 -16.65
CA GLU A 177 0.31 -8.36 -16.48
C GLU A 177 -0.51 -9.50 -15.84
N GLY A 178 -1.56 -9.14 -15.09
CA GLY A 178 -2.23 -10.04 -14.17
C GLY A 178 -1.33 -10.41 -12.99
N THR A 179 -1.80 -11.34 -12.16
CA THR A 179 -0.94 -12.00 -11.18
C THR A 179 -0.78 -13.46 -11.60
N LYS A 180 0.35 -14.11 -11.27
CA LYS A 180 0.47 -15.57 -11.41
C LYS A 180 -0.59 -16.34 -10.61
N TYR A 181 -1.33 -15.63 -9.75
CA TYR A 181 -2.42 -16.17 -8.96
C TYR A 181 -3.81 -15.78 -9.47
N ARG A 182 -3.92 -15.00 -10.55
CA ARG A 182 -5.19 -14.54 -11.13
C ARG A 182 -6.14 -15.72 -11.39
N ASP A 183 -5.55 -16.83 -11.83
CA ASP A 183 -6.25 -18.09 -12.11
C ASP A 183 -5.84 -19.20 -11.11
N HIS A 184 -5.38 -18.84 -9.90
CA HIS A 184 -4.93 -19.83 -8.92
C HIS A 184 -6.09 -20.71 -8.45
N PHE A 185 -6.05 -21.97 -8.88
CA PHE A 185 -7.03 -22.98 -8.53
C PHE A 185 -6.31 -24.14 -7.82
N CYS A 186 -6.19 -24.04 -6.49
CA CYS A 186 -5.70 -25.15 -5.67
C CYS A 186 -6.79 -25.58 -4.67
N SER A 187 -6.69 -26.81 -4.17
CA SER A 187 -7.62 -27.39 -3.19
C SER A 187 -7.68 -26.63 -1.86
N SER A 188 -6.69 -25.79 -1.56
CA SER A 188 -6.68 -24.91 -0.38
C SER A 188 -7.43 -23.58 -0.63
N CYS A 189 -7.48 -23.12 -1.87
CA CYS A 189 -8.05 -21.83 -2.26
C CYS A 189 -9.45 -21.94 -2.85
N VAL A 190 -9.76 -23.08 -3.49
CA VAL A 190 -11.05 -23.38 -4.10
C VAL A 190 -11.49 -24.77 -3.65
N ARG A 191 -12.69 -24.85 -3.07
CA ARG A 191 -13.34 -26.13 -2.77
C ARG A 191 -14.51 -26.33 -3.75
N PRO A 192 -14.39 -27.24 -4.73
CA PRO A 192 -15.53 -27.66 -5.52
C PRO A 192 -16.48 -28.49 -4.64
N LEU A 193 -17.77 -28.26 -4.80
CA LEU A 193 -18.84 -29.03 -4.18
C LEU A 193 -19.83 -29.43 -5.28
N PRO A 194 -20.38 -30.65 -5.24
CA PRO A 194 -21.47 -31.02 -6.12
C PRO A 194 -22.70 -30.15 -5.83
N ASP A 195 -23.42 -29.76 -6.88
CA ASP A 195 -24.60 -28.89 -6.82
C ASP A 195 -25.76 -29.41 -7.68
N GLY A 196 -26.06 -30.70 -7.52
CA GLY A 196 -27.06 -31.40 -8.31
C GLY A 196 -26.51 -31.90 -9.64
N ALA A 197 -27.41 -32.41 -10.48
CA ALA A 197 -27.10 -32.88 -11.81
C ALA A 197 -28.10 -32.30 -12.82
N ASP A 198 -27.62 -32.06 -14.02
CA ASP A 198 -28.43 -31.66 -15.16
C ASP A 198 -29.51 -32.73 -15.41
N PRO A 199 -30.81 -32.37 -15.41
CA PRO A 199 -31.89 -33.32 -15.62
C PRO A 199 -31.91 -33.96 -17.01
N GLU A 200 -31.33 -33.32 -18.03
CA GLU A 200 -31.31 -33.83 -19.42
C GLU A 200 -30.06 -34.65 -19.71
N THR A 201 -28.89 -34.20 -19.23
CA THR A 201 -27.61 -34.84 -19.56
C THR A 201 -27.09 -35.77 -18.45
N GLY A 202 -27.59 -35.62 -17.22
CA GLY A 202 -27.10 -36.35 -16.04
C GLY A 202 -25.72 -35.89 -15.56
N GLU A 203 -25.15 -34.84 -16.14
CA GLU A 203 -23.85 -34.31 -15.71
C GLU A 203 -23.98 -33.55 -14.40
N ASN A 204 -23.01 -33.73 -13.50
CA ASN A 204 -23.01 -33.03 -12.22
C ASN A 204 -22.73 -31.55 -12.42
N PHE A 205 -23.58 -30.69 -11.86
CA PHE A 205 -23.24 -29.30 -11.63
C PHE A 205 -22.25 -29.21 -10.46
N TRP A 206 -21.28 -28.32 -10.59
CA TRP A 206 -20.29 -28.07 -9.55
C TRP A 206 -20.37 -26.61 -9.14
N LYS A 207 -20.64 -26.36 -7.85
CA LYS A 207 -20.42 -25.05 -7.25
C LYS A 207 -19.01 -24.98 -6.69
N THR A 208 -18.43 -23.78 -6.67
CA THR A 208 -17.11 -23.57 -6.07
C THR A 208 -17.21 -22.60 -4.90
N ILE A 209 -16.65 -22.97 -3.76
CA ILE A 209 -16.38 -22.04 -2.66
C ILE A 209 -14.94 -21.56 -2.84
N ARG A 210 -14.76 -20.26 -3.10
CA ARG A 210 -13.44 -19.64 -3.18
C ARG A 210 -13.11 -18.93 -1.87
N ALA A 211 -11.90 -19.13 -1.36
CA ALA A 211 -11.35 -18.26 -0.34
C ALA A 211 -11.19 -16.85 -0.95
N VAL A 212 -11.62 -15.82 -0.23
CA VAL A 212 -11.77 -14.43 -0.72
C VAL A 212 -10.47 -13.82 -1.29
N VAL A 213 -9.29 -14.43 -1.06
CA VAL A 213 -7.97 -13.87 -1.40
C VAL A 213 -7.23 -14.72 -2.45
N THR A 214 -7.86 -15.00 -3.59
CA THR A 214 -7.18 -15.75 -4.68
C THR A 214 -6.59 -14.87 -5.77
N ASP A 215 -7.19 -13.72 -6.09
CA ASP A 215 -6.72 -12.88 -7.20
C ASP A 215 -5.66 -11.84 -6.79
N GLY A 216 -5.51 -11.57 -5.49
CA GLY A 216 -4.65 -10.49 -4.98
C GLY A 216 -5.20 -9.09 -5.26
N VAL A 217 -6.46 -8.98 -5.69
CA VAL A 217 -7.16 -7.75 -6.09
C VAL A 217 -8.36 -7.46 -5.17
N THR A 218 -8.84 -8.44 -4.40
CA THR A 218 -9.94 -8.29 -3.44
C THR A 218 -9.54 -7.59 -2.12
N LEU A 219 -9.02 -6.37 -2.22
CA LEU A 219 -9.58 -5.26 -1.43
C LEU A 219 -10.38 -4.43 -2.42
N GLY A 220 -11.56 -4.94 -2.80
CA GLY A 220 -12.39 -4.32 -3.82
C GLY A 220 -12.66 -2.87 -3.46
N HIS A 221 -12.42 -1.95 -4.41
CA HIS A 221 -12.96 -0.60 -4.35
C HIS A 221 -14.46 -0.67 -3.99
N TRP A 222 -14.95 0.28 -3.20
CA TRP A 222 -16.38 0.39 -2.89
C TRP A 222 -17.17 0.39 -4.21
N ARG A 223 -17.97 -0.66 -4.42
CA ARG A 223 -18.77 -0.83 -5.65
C ARG A 223 -20.25 -0.70 -5.33
N CYS A 224 -20.99 -0.30 -6.35
CA CYS A 224 -22.43 -0.20 -6.29
C CYS A 224 -23.08 -1.51 -5.80
N SER A 225 -23.95 -1.40 -4.79
CA SER A 225 -24.65 -2.53 -4.18
C SER A 225 -25.96 -2.89 -4.87
N ALA A 226 -26.18 -2.42 -6.11
CA ALA A 226 -27.37 -2.80 -6.88
C ALA A 226 -27.29 -4.30 -7.20
N SER A 227 -28.29 -5.07 -6.75
CA SER A 227 -28.31 -6.52 -6.97
C SER A 227 -28.60 -6.84 -8.44
N THR A 228 -28.21 -8.02 -8.89
CA THR A 228 -28.49 -8.48 -10.26
C THR A 228 -30.00 -8.42 -10.56
N GLU A 229 -30.85 -8.76 -9.58
CA GLU A 229 -32.32 -8.69 -9.73
C GLU A 229 -32.80 -7.25 -9.92
N GLN A 230 -32.28 -6.29 -9.14
CA GLN A 230 -32.61 -4.87 -9.29
C GLN A 230 -32.21 -4.34 -10.67
N LEU A 231 -31.04 -4.77 -11.17
CA LEU A 231 -30.54 -4.37 -12.48
C LEU A 231 -31.35 -4.98 -13.62
N GLN A 232 -31.79 -6.24 -13.49
CA GLN A 232 -32.67 -6.88 -14.46
C GLN A 232 -34.04 -6.20 -14.52
N GLU A 233 -34.58 -5.75 -13.39
CA GLU A 233 -35.85 -5.01 -13.36
C GLU A 233 -35.73 -3.63 -14.03
N ILE A 234 -34.63 -2.91 -13.76
CA ILE A 234 -34.32 -1.66 -14.45
C ILE A 234 -34.18 -1.90 -15.96
N ALA A 235 -33.43 -2.92 -16.39
CA ALA A 235 -33.24 -3.22 -17.81
C ALA A 235 -34.57 -3.60 -18.49
N ARG A 236 -35.43 -4.37 -17.81
CA ARG A 236 -36.76 -4.75 -18.30
C ARG A 236 -37.65 -3.53 -18.50
N SER A 237 -37.68 -2.61 -17.54
CA SER A 237 -38.48 -1.39 -17.62
C SER A 237 -37.97 -0.40 -18.68
N ALA A 238 -36.67 -0.40 -18.96
CA ALA A 238 -36.04 0.45 -19.98
C ALA A 238 -36.04 -0.17 -21.40
N GLY A 239 -36.38 -1.46 -21.55
CA GLY A 239 -36.29 -2.17 -22.83
C GLY A 239 -34.84 -2.48 -23.26
N GLU A 240 -33.92 -2.48 -22.31
CA GLU A 240 -32.47 -2.70 -22.51
C GLU A 240 -32.11 -4.18 -22.36
N PRO A 241 -30.98 -4.64 -22.93
CA PRO A 241 -30.51 -6.01 -22.75
C PRO A 241 -30.23 -6.32 -21.28
N MET A 242 -30.48 -7.57 -20.89
CA MET A 242 -30.27 -8.02 -19.51
C MET A 242 -28.78 -7.93 -19.15
N PRO A 243 -28.43 -7.31 -18.01
CA PRO A 243 -27.04 -7.16 -17.61
C PRO A 243 -26.43 -8.50 -17.21
N GLU A 244 -25.21 -8.76 -17.67
CA GLU A 244 -24.40 -9.90 -17.24
C GLU A 244 -23.70 -9.59 -15.91
N GLY A 245 -24.44 -9.78 -14.80
CA GLY A 245 -23.90 -9.70 -13.44
C GLY A 245 -24.13 -8.37 -12.72
N PRO A 246 -23.47 -8.17 -11.57
CA PRO A 246 -23.68 -7.01 -10.71
C PRO A 246 -23.05 -5.74 -11.28
N CYS A 247 -23.49 -4.59 -10.77
CA CYS A 247 -22.93 -3.30 -11.19
C CYS A 247 -21.44 -3.22 -10.80
N THR A 248 -20.58 -2.98 -11.79
CA THR A 248 -19.13 -2.86 -11.59
C THR A 248 -18.66 -1.42 -11.38
N ARG A 249 -19.56 -0.44 -11.44
CA ARG A 249 -19.23 0.98 -11.25
C ARG A 249 -18.76 1.24 -9.81
N GLN A 250 -17.72 2.06 -9.69
CA GLN A 250 -17.21 2.53 -8.41
C GLN A 250 -18.20 3.50 -7.74
N LEU A 251 -18.09 3.61 -6.42
CA LEU A 251 -18.80 4.57 -5.59
C LEU A 251 -17.96 5.84 -5.43
N ASP A 252 -18.63 7.00 -5.36
CA ASP A 252 -17.96 8.28 -5.15
C ASP A 252 -17.47 8.42 -3.69
N ARG A 253 -18.19 7.81 -2.74
CA ARG A 253 -17.81 7.77 -1.30
C ARG A 253 -17.96 6.37 -0.71
N ILE A 254 -17.17 6.10 0.33
CA ILE A 254 -17.19 4.85 1.11
C ILE A 254 -18.56 4.50 1.70
N ASN A 255 -19.37 5.50 2.03
CA ASN A 255 -20.69 5.31 2.64
C ASN A 255 -21.83 5.26 1.62
N ASP A 256 -21.54 5.44 0.33
CA ASP A 256 -22.56 5.38 -0.70
C ASP A 256 -22.97 3.92 -0.91
N ARG A 257 -24.26 3.65 -1.01
CA ARG A 257 -24.76 2.30 -1.32
C ARG A 257 -24.81 2.04 -2.82
N TYR A 258 -25.10 3.06 -3.61
CA TYR A 258 -25.29 2.97 -5.05
C TYR A 258 -24.42 3.99 -5.78
N CYS A 259 -23.96 3.68 -7.00
CA CYS A 259 -23.29 4.65 -7.84
C CYS A 259 -24.27 5.75 -8.29
N PRO A 260 -23.82 6.92 -8.78
CA PRO A 260 -24.71 8.04 -9.10
C PRO A 260 -25.91 7.68 -9.99
N LEU A 261 -25.69 6.78 -10.97
CA LEU A 261 -26.74 6.28 -11.85
C LEU A 261 -27.80 5.47 -11.09
N HIS A 262 -27.38 4.48 -10.30
CA HIS A 262 -28.32 3.60 -9.59
C HIS A 262 -28.89 4.23 -8.32
N PHE A 263 -28.22 5.24 -7.76
CA PHE A 263 -28.78 6.05 -6.69
C PHE A 263 -30.09 6.66 -7.17
N ALA A 264 -30.10 7.37 -8.30
CA ALA A 264 -31.31 7.97 -8.87
C ALA A 264 -32.46 7.00 -9.16
N LEU A 265 -32.17 5.70 -9.33
CA LEU A 265 -33.16 4.67 -9.70
C LEU A 265 -33.61 3.79 -8.52
N LEU A 266 -32.75 3.62 -7.50
CA LEU A 266 -32.94 2.66 -6.41
C LEU A 266 -32.94 3.31 -5.02
N SER A 267 -32.59 4.59 -4.91
CA SER A 267 -32.78 5.34 -3.67
C SER A 267 -34.25 5.80 -3.59
N ASN A 268 -35.10 4.95 -3.02
CA ASN A 268 -36.34 5.39 -2.39
C ASN A 268 -36.05 5.88 -0.97
#